data_AF-A0A7Z9PTK8-F1
#
_entry.id   AF-A0A7Z9PTK8-F1
#
_cell.length_a   1.000
_cell.length_b   1.000
_cell.length_c   1.000
_cell.angle_alpha   90.00
_cell.angle_beta   90.00
_cell.angle_gamma   90.00
#
_symmetry.space_group_name_H-M   'P 1'
#
loop_
_entity.id
_entity.type
_entity.pdbx_description
1 polymer ?
#
loop_
_entity_poly.entity_id
_entity_poly.type
_entity_poly.pdbx_seq_one_letter_code
_entity_poly.pdbx_strand_id
1 'polypeptide(L)'
;MRAGKLTGKFSQNLNQVQSVGSPELQKCLEEIQRVERVLVAANNVFYYLLTQDHRPVSSVVEQIESQAYDYEHLPETLPQGMTRRSSLCEINDNLRARNHWGAVSAVIKLNAEVMKARGGAPWVTYDGDILNVKVKSETAVLRSREALLDDWDYDYFLGSYFRIAKANLEERNG
;
A
#
# COMPACT_ATOMS: atom_id res chain seq x y z
N MET A 1 12.03 18.13 3.48
CA MET A 1 12.17 17.09 4.53
C MET A 1 12.51 15.78 3.86
N ARG A 2 13.46 15.00 4.39
CA ARG A 2 13.78 13.67 3.83
C ARG A 2 12.64 12.73 4.22
N ALA A 3 11.98 12.12 3.23
CA ALA A 3 11.12 10.97 3.45
C ALA A 3 11.85 9.97 4.37
N GLY A 4 11.17 9.49 5.41
CA GLY A 4 11.77 8.62 6.42
C GLY A 4 12.51 7.46 5.77
N LYS A 5 13.79 7.26 6.14
CA LYS A 5 14.58 6.12 5.65
C LYS A 5 13.90 4.84 6.13
N LEU A 6 13.40 4.04 5.19
CA LEU A 6 12.87 2.69 5.42
C LEU A 6 13.98 1.78 5.98
N THR A 7 13.67 0.94 6.96
CA THR A 7 14.66 0.24 7.80
C THR A 7 14.83 -1.27 7.52
N GLY A 8 13.96 -1.88 6.70
CA GLY A 8 14.04 -3.29 6.32
C GLY A 8 15.15 -3.69 5.32
N LYS A 9 15.48 -4.99 5.28
CA LYS A 9 16.52 -5.59 4.42
C LYS A 9 16.28 -5.34 2.92
N PHE A 10 15.03 -5.38 2.46
CA PHE A 10 14.69 -5.09 1.07
C PHE A 10 14.90 -3.61 0.72
N SER A 11 14.52 -2.71 1.63
CA SER A 11 14.78 -1.28 1.52
C SER A 11 16.28 -0.96 1.49
N GLN A 12 17.11 -1.69 2.26
CA GLN A 12 18.57 -1.55 2.21
C GLN A 12 19.14 -1.92 0.83
N ASN A 13 18.68 -3.02 0.23
CA ASN A 13 19.10 -3.41 -1.12
C ASN A 13 18.69 -2.37 -2.18
N LEU A 14 17.48 -1.84 -2.07
CA LEU A 14 17.01 -0.74 -2.93
C LEU A 14 17.88 0.50 -2.80
N ASN A 15 18.20 0.91 -1.57
CA ASN A 15 19.08 2.06 -1.31
C ASN A 15 20.48 1.84 -1.90
N GLN A 16 20.99 0.61 -1.86
CA GLN A 16 22.27 0.28 -2.48
C GLN A 16 22.22 0.42 -4.00
N VAL A 17 21.20 -0.14 -4.66
CA VAL A 17 21.01 -0.02 -6.12
C VAL A 17 20.82 1.44 -6.53
N GLN A 18 20.04 2.20 -5.76
CA GLN A 18 19.83 3.63 -5.99
C GLN A 18 21.15 4.40 -5.91
N SER A 19 22.05 4.08 -4.97
CA SER A 19 23.32 4.80 -4.82
C SER A 19 24.31 4.66 -6.00
N VAL A 20 24.10 3.67 -6.88
CA VAL A 20 24.97 3.38 -8.03
C VAL A 20 24.25 3.45 -9.38
N GLY A 21 22.92 3.65 -9.38
CA GLY A 21 22.09 3.71 -10.57
C GLY A 21 22.18 5.04 -11.32
N SER A 22 21.74 5.06 -12.58
CA SER A 22 21.58 6.31 -13.33
C SER A 22 20.54 7.22 -12.66
N PRO A 23 20.56 8.54 -12.90
CA PRO A 23 19.58 9.47 -12.31
C PRO A 23 18.12 9.08 -12.60
N GLU A 24 17.84 8.54 -13.79
CA GLU A 24 16.51 8.08 -14.20
C GLU A 24 16.09 6.86 -13.40
N LEU A 25 17.00 5.89 -13.23
CA LEU A 25 16.74 4.71 -12.41
C LEU A 25 16.50 5.09 -10.95
N GLN A 26 17.31 6.01 -10.42
CA GLN A 26 17.13 6.52 -9.05
C GLN A 26 15.74 7.11 -8.86
N LYS A 27 15.31 7.97 -9.80
CA LYS A 27 13.98 8.58 -9.77
C LYS A 27 12.87 7.53 -9.82
N CYS A 28 12.96 6.54 -10.71
CA CYS A 28 11.98 5.47 -10.80
C CYS A 28 11.89 4.65 -9.50
N LEU A 29 13.03 4.34 -8.88
CA LEU A 29 13.07 3.61 -7.61
C LEU A 29 12.46 4.41 -6.47
N GLU A 30 12.71 5.73 -6.41
CA GLU A 30 12.06 6.61 -5.43
C GLU A 30 10.54 6.66 -5.63
N GLU A 31 10.08 6.77 -6.88
CA GLU A 31 8.66 6.79 -7.20
C GLU A 31 7.99 5.48 -6.77
N ILE A 32 8.60 4.34 -7.06
CA ILE A 32 8.12 3.02 -6.63
C ILE A 32 8.07 2.92 -5.10
N GLN A 33 9.11 3.35 -4.39
CA GLN A 33 9.14 3.35 -2.92
C GLN A 33 7.99 4.16 -2.32
N ARG A 34 7.71 5.35 -2.86
CA ARG A 34 6.61 6.21 -2.38
C ARG A 34 5.26 5.53 -2.57
N VAL A 35 5.03 4.94 -3.74
CA VAL A 35 3.78 4.24 -4.04
C VAL A 35 3.61 3.04 -3.14
N GLU A 36 4.67 2.25 -2.96
CA GLU A 36 4.64 1.07 -2.11
C GLU A 36 4.20 1.40 -0.68
N ARG A 37 4.70 2.50 -0.10
CA ARG A 37 4.30 2.89 1.26
C ARG A 37 2.80 3.11 1.40
N VAL A 38 2.20 3.76 0.40
CA VAL A 38 0.75 3.97 0.39
C VAL A 38 0.01 2.65 0.17
N LEU A 39 0.52 1.77 -0.70
CA LEU A 39 -0.09 0.47 -0.93
C LEU A 39 -0.06 -0.43 0.30
N VAL A 40 1.06 -0.49 1.02
CA VAL A 40 1.20 -1.27 2.28
C VAL A 40 0.18 -0.80 3.31
N ALA A 41 0.00 0.52 3.47
CA ALA A 41 -0.97 1.07 4.39
C ALA A 41 -2.42 0.81 3.94
N ALA A 42 -2.72 1.00 2.65
CA ALA A 42 -4.05 0.73 2.08
C ALA A 42 -4.43 -0.75 2.18
N ASN A 43 -3.49 -1.65 1.88
CA ASN A 43 -3.68 -3.09 1.96
C ASN A 43 -3.85 -3.57 3.40
N ASN A 44 -3.14 -2.97 4.37
CA ASN A 44 -3.35 -3.26 5.79
C ASN A 44 -4.82 -3.04 6.18
N VAL A 45 -5.40 -1.89 5.78
CA VAL A 45 -6.83 -1.59 6.01
C VAL A 45 -7.72 -2.55 5.22
N PHE A 46 -7.46 -2.73 3.92
CA PHE A 46 -8.29 -3.56 3.06
C PHE A 46 -8.37 -5.01 3.52
N TYR A 47 -7.23 -5.65 3.82
CA TYR A 47 -7.21 -7.03 4.26
C TYR A 47 -7.88 -7.19 5.62
N TYR A 48 -7.72 -6.23 6.52
CA TYR A 48 -8.44 -6.25 7.78
C TYR A 48 -9.95 -6.20 7.56
N LEU A 49 -10.45 -5.34 6.66
CA LEU A 49 -11.88 -5.27 6.32
C LEU A 49 -12.46 -6.62 5.83
N LEU A 50 -11.66 -7.47 5.18
CA LEU A 50 -12.12 -8.79 4.73
C LEU A 50 -12.47 -9.75 5.88
N THR A 51 -12.11 -9.40 7.12
CA THR A 51 -12.42 -10.19 8.33
C THR A 51 -13.61 -9.64 9.12
N GLN A 52 -14.14 -8.49 8.72
CA GLN A 52 -15.08 -7.69 9.52
C GLN A 52 -16.52 -7.74 9.00
N ASP A 53 -16.94 -8.90 8.47
CA ASP A 53 -18.30 -9.07 7.95
C ASP A 53 -19.37 -8.80 9.02
N HIS A 54 -20.42 -8.06 8.66
CA HIS A 54 -21.50 -7.61 9.54
C HIS A 54 -21.06 -6.82 10.78
N ARG A 55 -19.85 -6.24 10.76
CA ARG A 55 -19.36 -5.34 11.82
C ARG A 55 -19.67 -3.88 11.48
N PRO A 56 -19.90 -3.02 12.49
CA PRO A 56 -19.97 -1.59 12.28
C PRO A 56 -18.62 -1.05 11.74
N VAL A 57 -18.66 -0.15 10.76
CA VAL A 57 -17.47 0.56 10.24
C VAL A 57 -16.86 1.37 11.39
N SER A 58 -17.68 1.95 12.25
CA SER A 58 -17.26 2.65 13.46
C SER A 58 -16.37 1.80 14.37
N SER A 59 -16.76 0.55 14.63
CA SER A 59 -15.96 -0.41 15.40
C SER A 59 -14.64 -0.77 14.73
N VAL A 60 -14.62 -0.89 13.39
CA VAL A 60 -13.38 -1.13 12.64
C VAL A 60 -12.44 0.08 12.74
N VAL A 61 -12.99 1.29 12.64
CA VAL A 61 -12.24 2.55 12.78
C VAL A 61 -11.63 2.67 14.17
N GLU A 62 -12.39 2.39 15.22
CA GLU A 62 -11.90 2.34 16.60
C GLU A 62 -10.74 1.33 16.75
N GLN A 63 -10.83 0.17 16.10
CA GLN A 63 -9.76 -0.82 16.14
C GLN A 63 -8.50 -0.32 15.45
N ILE A 64 -8.61 0.36 14.30
CA ILE A 64 -7.46 0.96 13.61
C ILE A 64 -6.84 2.07 14.47
N GLU A 65 -7.66 2.92 15.09
CA GLU A 65 -7.22 3.98 16.00
C GLU A 65 -6.47 3.42 17.21
N SER A 66 -6.94 2.29 17.77
CA SER A 66 -6.29 1.62 18.90
C SER A 66 -4.86 1.14 18.60
N GLN A 67 -4.51 0.96 17.32
CA GLN A 67 -3.14 0.60 16.92
C GLN A 67 -2.16 1.78 17.03
N ALA A 68 -2.66 3.00 17.20
CA ALA A 68 -1.87 4.22 17.32
C ALA A 68 -0.78 4.35 16.23
N TYR A 69 -1.16 4.05 14.99
CA TYR A 69 -0.25 4.11 13.85
C TYR A 69 0.32 5.51 13.63
N ASP A 70 1.53 5.52 13.06
CA ASP A 70 2.23 6.73 12.67
C ASP A 70 2.43 6.73 11.15
N TYR A 71 1.82 7.71 10.50
CA TYR A 71 1.79 7.87 9.05
C TYR A 71 2.76 8.95 8.55
N GLU A 72 3.67 9.47 9.38
CA GLU A 72 4.65 10.49 8.94
C GLU A 72 5.60 10.00 7.84
N HIS A 73 5.79 8.68 7.75
CA HIS A 73 6.60 8.04 6.70
C HIS A 73 5.92 8.04 5.32
N LEU A 74 4.59 8.27 5.26
CA LEU A 74 3.86 8.29 4.00
C LEU A 74 4.23 9.54 3.17
N PRO A 75 4.33 9.42 1.84
CA PRO A 75 4.74 10.52 0.99
C PRO A 75 3.69 11.63 0.94
N GLU A 76 4.13 12.88 0.82
CA GLU A 76 3.24 14.03 0.62
C GLU A 76 2.58 14.01 -0.76
N THR A 77 3.27 13.46 -1.76
CA THR A 77 2.79 13.40 -3.13
C THR A 77 3.11 12.05 -3.75
N LEU A 78 2.16 11.58 -4.57
CA LEU A 78 2.33 10.39 -5.38
C LEU A 78 2.71 10.74 -6.83
N PRO A 79 3.53 9.90 -7.49
CA PRO A 79 3.95 10.09 -8.88
C PRO A 79 2.78 10.31 -9.84
N GLN A 80 3.03 11.01 -10.95
CA GLN A 80 2.03 11.26 -11.99
C GLN A 80 1.88 10.05 -12.93
N GLY A 81 0.79 9.99 -13.69
CA GLY A 81 0.58 8.96 -14.72
C GLY A 81 0.25 7.56 -14.19
N MET A 82 0.09 7.40 -12.87
CA MET A 82 -0.24 6.11 -12.28
C MET A 82 -1.74 5.79 -12.38
N THR A 83 -2.03 4.51 -12.59
CA THR A 83 -3.39 3.97 -12.52
C THR A 83 -3.99 4.21 -11.13
N ARG A 84 -5.24 4.71 -11.07
CA ARG A 84 -5.99 4.96 -9.82
C ARG A 84 -5.26 5.91 -8.84
N ARG A 85 -4.42 6.80 -9.36
CA ARG A 85 -3.69 7.79 -8.57
C ARG A 85 -4.60 8.60 -7.65
N SER A 86 -5.75 9.07 -8.15
CA SER A 86 -6.70 9.88 -7.38
C SER A 86 -7.16 9.14 -6.12
N SER A 87 -7.54 7.87 -6.26
CA SER A 87 -8.02 7.04 -5.16
C SER A 87 -6.90 6.76 -4.15
N LEU A 88 -5.66 6.52 -4.62
CA LEU A 88 -4.50 6.36 -3.73
C LEU A 88 -4.12 7.65 -2.99
N CYS A 89 -4.23 8.82 -3.65
CA CYS A 89 -4.04 10.11 -2.99
C CYS A 89 -5.11 10.31 -1.91
N GLU A 90 -6.38 10.04 -2.21
CA GLU A 90 -7.49 10.15 -1.25
C GLU A 90 -7.24 9.29 0.00
N ILE A 91 -6.79 8.04 -0.17
CA ILE A 91 -6.43 7.16 0.95
C ILE A 91 -5.25 7.74 1.74
N ASN A 92 -4.18 8.13 1.04
CA ASN A 92 -2.97 8.67 1.66
C ASN A 92 -3.23 9.94 2.47
N ASP A 93 -4.02 10.87 1.93
CA ASP A 93 -4.34 12.14 2.58
C ASP A 93 -5.16 11.91 3.85
N ASN A 94 -6.13 10.99 3.82
CA ASN A 94 -6.90 10.62 5.00
C ASN A 94 -6.04 9.95 6.08
N LEU A 95 -5.16 9.02 5.70
CA LEU A 95 -4.24 8.36 6.65
C LEU A 95 -3.29 9.37 7.29
N ARG A 96 -2.66 10.25 6.50
CA ARG A 96 -1.76 11.30 7.01
C ARG A 96 -2.49 12.29 7.92
N ALA A 97 -3.76 12.58 7.65
CA ALA A 97 -4.61 13.42 8.49
C ALA A 97 -5.20 12.67 9.71
N ARG A 98 -4.89 11.38 9.89
CA ARG A 98 -5.49 10.51 10.92
C ARG A 98 -7.02 10.42 10.84
N ASN A 99 -7.59 10.69 9.67
CA ASN A 99 -9.00 10.49 9.38
C ASN A 99 -9.23 9.02 8.99
N HIS A 100 -9.23 8.12 9.97
CA HIS A 100 -9.35 6.68 9.72
C HIS A 100 -10.69 6.29 9.09
N TRP A 101 -11.78 6.99 9.43
CA TRP A 101 -13.06 6.82 8.76
C TRP A 101 -12.96 7.12 7.27
N GLY A 102 -12.42 8.30 6.92
CA GLY A 102 -12.18 8.68 5.53
C GLY A 102 -11.28 7.69 4.80
N ALA A 103 -10.24 7.18 5.47
CA ALA A 103 -9.34 6.17 4.90
C ALA A 103 -10.06 4.85 4.62
N VAL A 104 -10.87 4.34 5.56
CA VAL A 104 -11.68 3.13 5.38
C VAL A 104 -12.68 3.31 4.23
N SER A 105 -13.41 4.43 4.19
CA SER A 105 -14.33 4.73 3.09
C SER A 105 -13.61 4.80 1.73
N ALA A 106 -12.44 5.45 1.67
CA ALA A 106 -11.65 5.57 0.45
C ALA A 106 -11.11 4.21 -0.03
N VAL A 107 -10.67 3.34 0.88
CA VAL A 107 -10.28 1.95 0.58
C VAL A 107 -11.47 1.16 0.05
N ILE A 108 -12.66 1.29 0.66
CA ILE A 108 -13.87 0.62 0.20
C ILE A 108 -14.25 1.12 -1.20
N LYS A 109 -14.17 2.43 -1.46
CA LYS A 109 -14.40 2.99 -2.80
C LYS A 109 -13.41 2.44 -3.84
N LEU A 110 -12.12 2.39 -3.50
CA LEU A 110 -11.08 1.84 -4.39
C LEU A 110 -11.34 0.36 -4.71
N ASN A 111 -11.74 -0.46 -3.73
CA ASN A 111 -12.06 -1.86 -3.98
C ASN A 111 -13.23 -2.00 -4.97
N ALA A 112 -14.27 -1.18 -4.83
CA ALA A 112 -15.41 -1.18 -5.74
C ALA A 112 -15.01 -0.77 -7.16
N GLU A 113 -14.18 0.28 -7.31
CA GLU A 113 -13.63 0.71 -8.61
C GLU A 113 -12.80 -0.39 -9.27
N VAL A 114 -11.94 -1.06 -8.49
CA VAL A 114 -11.09 -2.17 -8.96
C VAL A 114 -11.94 -3.34 -9.46
N MET A 115 -12.96 -3.73 -8.68
CA MET A 115 -13.81 -4.86 -9.01
C MET A 115 -14.72 -4.56 -10.20
N LYS A 116 -15.29 -3.36 -10.28
CA LYS A 116 -16.10 -2.92 -11.43
C LYS A 116 -15.30 -2.98 -12.73
N ALA A 117 -14.06 -2.52 -12.73
CA ALA A 117 -13.18 -2.59 -13.90
C ALA A 117 -12.87 -4.05 -14.34
N ARG A 118 -13.00 -5.02 -13.43
CA ARG A 118 -12.84 -6.45 -13.69
C ARG A 118 -14.16 -7.17 -14.02
N GLY A 119 -15.27 -6.44 -14.17
CA GLY A 119 -16.60 -7.01 -14.39
C GLY A 119 -17.19 -7.73 -13.17
N GLY A 120 -16.63 -7.51 -11.97
CA GLY A 120 -17.05 -8.14 -10.73
C GLY A 120 -17.75 -7.19 -9.76
N ALA A 121 -18.37 -7.76 -8.73
CA ALA A 121 -18.92 -7.01 -7.61
C ALA A 121 -17.81 -6.63 -6.60
N PRO A 122 -17.94 -5.51 -5.87
CA PRO A 122 -17.04 -5.17 -4.78
C PRO A 122 -16.94 -6.30 -3.75
N TRP A 123 -15.77 -6.48 -3.17
CA TRP A 123 -15.56 -7.49 -2.14
C TRP A 123 -16.03 -7.02 -0.77
N VAL A 124 -15.91 -5.72 -0.52
CA VAL A 124 -16.38 -5.07 0.70
C VAL A 124 -17.28 -3.90 0.29
N THR A 125 -18.45 -3.82 0.90
CA THR A 125 -19.33 -2.65 0.86
C THR A 125 -19.79 -2.33 2.28
N TYR A 126 -20.51 -1.21 2.45
CA TYR A 126 -21.27 -0.95 3.66
C TYR A 126 -22.66 -0.45 3.31
N ASP A 127 -23.62 -0.72 4.20
CA ASP A 127 -24.96 -0.12 4.19
C ASP A 127 -25.18 0.58 5.53
N GLY A 128 -25.37 1.89 5.50
CA GLY A 128 -25.24 2.74 6.68
C GLY A 128 -23.87 2.58 7.32
N ASP A 129 -23.84 2.04 8.54
CA ASP A 129 -22.59 1.75 9.27
C ASP A 129 -22.20 0.26 9.21
N ILE A 130 -22.96 -0.63 8.55
CA ILE A 130 -22.69 -2.08 8.61
C ILE A 130 -21.90 -2.53 7.38
N LEU A 131 -20.73 -3.15 7.61
CA LEU A 131 -19.93 -3.78 6.57
C LEU A 131 -20.60 -5.06 6.04
N ASN A 132 -20.53 -5.24 4.72
CA ASN A 132 -20.89 -6.48 4.03
C ASN A 132 -19.67 -6.97 3.25
N VAL A 133 -19.18 -8.16 3.59
CA VAL A 133 -17.94 -8.74 3.03
C VAL A 133 -18.28 -9.99 2.23
N LYS A 134 -18.19 -9.87 0.90
CA LYS A 134 -18.49 -10.95 -0.05
C LYS A 134 -17.34 -11.96 -0.16
N VAL A 135 -16.11 -11.49 -0.11
CA VAL A 135 -14.91 -12.34 -0.13
C VAL A 135 -14.22 -12.19 1.22
N LYS A 136 -14.32 -13.23 2.05
CA LYS A 136 -13.87 -13.20 3.44
C LYS A 136 -12.43 -13.70 3.56
N SER A 137 -11.72 -13.15 4.53
CA SER A 137 -10.46 -13.69 5.03
C SER A 137 -10.64 -14.11 6.48
N GLU A 138 -10.06 -15.25 6.87
CA GLU A 138 -10.09 -15.72 8.26
C GLU A 138 -8.81 -15.36 9.02
N THR A 139 -7.75 -14.98 8.31
CA THR A 139 -6.38 -14.88 8.87
C THR A 139 -5.80 -13.48 8.84
N ALA A 140 -6.44 -12.54 8.14
CA ALA A 140 -5.92 -11.19 8.04
C ALA A 140 -6.06 -10.45 9.38
N VAL A 141 -4.96 -9.86 9.84
CA VAL A 141 -4.89 -9.04 11.04
C VAL A 141 -4.25 -7.70 10.70
N LEU A 142 -4.56 -6.68 11.48
CA LEU A 142 -3.85 -5.41 11.41
C LEU A 142 -2.36 -5.64 11.70
N ARG A 143 -1.51 -5.10 10.82
CA ARG A 143 -0.05 -5.13 10.95
C ARG A 143 0.41 -4.41 12.21
N SER A 144 1.57 -4.78 12.75
CA SER A 144 2.23 -3.95 13.75
C SER A 144 2.69 -2.62 13.14
N ARG A 145 3.02 -1.64 13.99
CA ARG A 145 3.56 -0.35 13.54
C ARG A 145 4.86 -0.53 12.74
N GLU A 146 5.73 -1.42 13.21
CA GLU A 146 7.02 -1.72 12.57
C GLU A 146 6.81 -2.37 11.20
N ALA A 147 5.87 -3.30 11.10
CA ALA A 147 5.53 -3.95 9.84
C ALA A 147 4.99 -2.94 8.80
N LEU A 148 4.19 -1.95 9.19
CA LEU A 148 3.76 -0.88 8.27
C LEU A 148 4.92 -0.06 7.71
N LEU A 149 5.99 0.13 8.49
CA LEU A 149 7.17 0.87 8.08
C LEU A 149 8.07 0.06 7.15
N ASP A 150 8.24 -1.23 7.42
CA ASP A 150 9.26 -2.06 6.80
C ASP A 150 8.76 -3.00 5.70
N ASP A 151 7.49 -3.44 5.74
CA ASP A 151 6.96 -4.44 4.81
C ASP A 151 6.89 -3.92 3.38
N TRP A 152 6.91 -4.85 2.43
CA TRP A 152 6.66 -4.63 1.01
C TRP A 152 5.66 -5.69 0.55
N ASP A 153 4.54 -5.26 0.00
CA ASP A 153 3.50 -6.16 -0.50
C ASP A 153 3.83 -6.67 -1.91
N TYR A 154 4.69 -5.94 -2.64
CA TYR A 154 4.96 -6.17 -4.06
C TYR A 154 6.46 -6.35 -4.39
N ASP A 155 7.28 -6.76 -3.41
CA ASP A 155 8.72 -6.99 -3.57
C ASP A 155 9.08 -8.02 -4.67
N TYR A 156 8.21 -9.01 -4.89
CA TYR A 156 8.38 -10.06 -5.90
C TYR A 156 8.48 -9.52 -7.33
N PHE A 157 7.82 -8.41 -7.65
CA PHE A 157 7.92 -7.79 -8.98
C PHE A 157 9.32 -7.21 -9.20
N LEU A 158 9.83 -6.47 -8.22
CA LEU A 158 11.17 -5.88 -8.26
C LEU A 158 12.24 -6.96 -8.24
N GLY A 159 12.10 -7.97 -7.37
CA GLY A 159 13.00 -9.12 -7.33
C GLY A 159 13.05 -9.88 -8.66
N SER A 160 11.91 -10.03 -9.34
CA SER A 160 11.86 -10.67 -10.66
C SER A 160 12.49 -9.80 -11.74
N TYR A 161 12.23 -8.49 -11.73
CA TYR A 161 12.85 -7.55 -12.65
C TYR A 161 14.38 -7.53 -12.51
N PHE A 162 14.89 -7.42 -11.28
CA PHE A 162 16.34 -7.42 -11.03
C PHE A 162 17.00 -8.74 -11.49
N ARG A 163 16.35 -9.88 -11.29
CA ARG A 163 16.85 -11.17 -11.79
C ARG A 163 16.95 -11.19 -13.31
N ILE A 164 15.93 -10.71 -14.02
CA ILE A 164 15.93 -10.64 -15.49
C ILE A 164 17.01 -9.67 -15.98
N ALA A 165 17.08 -8.48 -15.39
CA ALA A 165 18.08 -7.47 -15.76
C ALA A 165 19.51 -7.99 -15.56
N LYS A 166 19.78 -8.67 -14.44
CA LYS A 166 21.09 -9.27 -14.15
C LYS A 166 21.45 -10.35 -15.18
N ALA A 167 20.54 -11.27 -15.49
CA ALA A 167 20.80 -12.32 -16.48
C ALA A 167 21.17 -11.75 -17.86
N ASN A 168 20.47 -10.70 -18.31
CA ASN A 168 20.73 -10.05 -19.59
C ASN A 168 22.02 -9.21 -19.61
N LEU A 169 22.52 -8.76 -18.46
CA LEU A 169 23.79 -8.05 -18.33
C LEU A 169 24.98 -9.02 -18.29
N GLU A 170 24.81 -10.19 -17.67
CA GLU A 170 25.83 -11.25 -17.64
C GLU A 170 25.99 -11.91 -19.03
N GLU A 171 24.89 -12.13 -19.76
CA GLU A 171 24.93 -12.66 -21.14
C GLU A 171 25.57 -11.72 -22.17
N ARG A 172 25.64 -10.41 -21.89
CA ARG A 172 26.29 -9.42 -22.79
C ARG A 172 27.78 -9.24 -22.54
N ASN A 173 28.29 -9.79 -21.43
CA ASN A 173 29.68 -9.68 -21.01
C ASN A 173 30.44 -11.03 -21.07
N GLY A 174 29.83 -12.06 -21.66
CA GLY A 174 30.45 -13.35 -22.00
C GLY A 174 30.47 -13.55 -23.51
#